data_AF-A0A7X5JB46-F1
#
_entry.id   AF-A0A7X5JB46-F1
#
_cell.length_a   1.000
_cell.length_b   1.000
_cell.length_c   1.000
_cell.angle_alpha   90.00
_cell.angle_beta   90.00
_cell.angle_gamma   90.00
#
_symmetry.space_group_name_H-M   'P 1'
#
loop_
_entity.id
_entity.type
_entity.pdbx_description
1 polymer ?
#
loop_
_entity_poly.entity_id
_entity_poly.type
_entity_poly.pdbx_seq_one_letter_code
_entity_poly.pdbx_strand_id
1 'polypeptide(L)' 'MRKSIYSKEYKGFLSKIKKARQEAGFTQKEVADKLKKPQSYISKIESGERRVDVAELKRFVKIYKKDISYF' A
#
# COMPACT_ATOMS: atom_id res chain seq x y z
N MET A 1 -19.03 -9.37 13.53
CA MET A 1 -19.95 -8.21 13.51
C MET A 1 -19.22 -7.01 14.10
N ARG A 2 -19.18 -5.77 13.60
CA ARG A 2 -19.47 -5.10 12.31
C ARG A 2 -18.10 -4.61 11.75
N LYS A 3 -17.62 -5.11 10.60
CA LYS A 3 -16.38 -4.62 9.96
C LYS A 3 -16.58 -4.26 8.47
N SER A 4 -17.82 -4.17 7.99
CA SER A 4 -18.07 -4.14 6.53
C SER A 4 -17.75 -2.80 5.88
N ILE A 5 -17.98 -1.66 6.55
CA ILE A 5 -17.67 -0.31 6.01
C ILE A 5 -16.16 -0.16 5.81
N TYR A 6 -15.38 -0.39 6.87
CA TYR A 6 -13.92 -0.36 6.80
C TYR A 6 -13.38 -1.31 5.74
N SER A 7 -14.02 -2.47 5.49
CA SER A 7 -13.48 -3.43 4.53
C SER A 7 -13.56 -2.96 3.07
N LYS A 8 -14.61 -2.23 2.67
CA LYS A 8 -14.78 -1.80 1.27
C LYS A 8 -13.87 -0.62 0.95
N GLU A 9 -13.88 0.40 1.81
CA GLU A 9 -13.00 1.57 1.67
C GLU A 9 -11.54 1.16 1.78
N TYR A 10 -11.19 0.32 2.75
CA TYR A 10 -9.82 -0.16 2.92
C TYR A 10 -9.36 -1.03 1.74
N LYS A 11 -10.22 -1.89 1.18
CA LYS A 11 -9.91 -2.61 -0.07
C LYS A 11 -9.65 -1.65 -1.24
N GLY A 12 -10.43 -0.57 -1.34
CA GLY A 12 -10.19 0.49 -2.33
C GLY A 12 -8.85 1.18 -2.13
N PHE A 13 -8.51 1.53 -0.90
CA PHE A 13 -7.21 2.07 -0.52
C PHE A 13 -6.04 1.13 -0.88
N LEU A 14 -6.15 -0.17 -0.56
CA LEU A 14 -5.13 -1.15 -0.94
C LEU A 14 -5.00 -1.32 -2.46
N SER A 15 -6.12 -1.27 -3.18
CA SER A 15 -6.12 -1.28 -4.64
C SER A 15 -5.38 -0.07 -5.20
N LYS A 16 -5.56 1.11 -4.61
CA LYS A 16 -4.80 2.33 -4.97
C LYS A 16 -3.31 2.20 -4.65
N ILE A 17 -2.91 1.59 -3.52
CA ILE A 17 -1.49 1.29 -3.24
C ILE A 17 -0.89 0.41 -4.34
N LYS A 18 -1.57 -0.68 -4.69
CA LYS A 18 -1.11 -1.60 -5.75
C LYS A 18 -1.03 -0.89 -7.10
N LYS A 19 -2.04 -0.07 -7.43
CA LYS A 19 -2.08 0.69 -8.68
C LYS A 19 -0.96 1.73 -8.74
N ALA A 20 -0.73 2.50 -7.68
CA ALA A 20 0.36 3.46 -7.59
C ALA A 20 1.73 2.78 -7.77
N ARG A 21 1.91 1.58 -7.20
CA ARG A 21 3.13 0.78 -7.41
C ARG A 21 3.33 0.43 -8.88
N GLN A 22 2.28 -0.07 -9.54
CA GLN A 22 2.31 -0.47 -10.94
C GLN A 22 2.55 0.73 -11.86
N GLU A 23 1.89 1.86 -11.61
CA GLU A 23 2.09 3.11 -12.37
C GLU A 23 3.50 3.67 -12.19
N ALA A 24 4.11 3.48 -11.02
CA ALA A 24 5.51 3.83 -10.77
C ALA A 24 6.51 2.82 -11.37
N GLY A 25 6.03 1.73 -11.98
CA GLY A 25 6.88 0.71 -12.61
C GLY A 25 7.62 -0.20 -11.64
N PHE A 26 7.24 -0.25 -10.36
CA PHE A 26 7.94 -1.05 -9.35
C PHE A 26 7.33 -2.44 -9.16
N THR A 27 8.19 -3.43 -8.97
CA THR A 27 7.85 -4.73 -8.40
C THR A 27 7.63 -4.61 -6.89
N GLN A 28 6.96 -5.60 -6.29
CA GLN A 28 6.79 -5.63 -4.82
C GLN A 28 8.13 -5.72 -4.09
N LYS A 29 9.12 -6.39 -4.67
CA LYS A 29 10.47 -6.52 -4.11
C LYS A 29 11.19 -5.17 -4.07
N GLU A 30 11.18 -4.42 -5.17
CA GLU A 30 11.85 -3.11 -5.24
C GLU A 30 11.29 -2.10 -4.23
N VAL A 31 9.97 -2.11 -4.01
CA VAL A 31 9.36 -1.27 -2.97
C VAL A 31 9.76 -1.75 -1.57
N ALA A 32 9.74 -3.06 -1.35
CA ALA A 32 10.14 -3.63 -0.07
C ALA A 32 11.60 -3.30 0.27
N ASP A 33 12.49 -3.38 -0.71
CA ASP A 33 13.91 -3.03 -0.59
C ASP A 33 14.07 -1.53 -0.22
N LYS A 34 13.32 -0.63 -0.88
CA LYS A 34 13.28 0.81 -0.52
C LYS A 34 12.78 1.05 0.90
N LEU A 35 11.90 0.19 1.42
CA LEU A 35 11.39 0.26 2.79
C LEU A 35 12.26 -0.49 3.81
N LYS A 36 13.32 -1.18 3.36
CA LYS A 36 14.14 -2.10 4.16
C LYS A 36 13.27 -3.18 4.85
N LYS A 37 12.35 -3.78 4.08
CA LYS A 37 11.42 -4.81 4.50
C LYS A 37 11.48 -6.02 3.54
N PRO A 38 11.05 -7.22 3.98
CA PRO A 38 10.94 -8.35 3.07
C PRO A 38 9.82 -8.12 2.04
N GLN A 39 9.93 -8.70 0.84
CA GLN A 39 8.90 -8.58 -0.20
C GLN A 39 7.50 -9.00 0.29
N SER A 40 7.44 -10.01 1.18
CA SER A 40 6.19 -10.46 1.82
C SER A 40 5.46 -9.36 2.58
N TYR A 41 6.16 -8.31 3.02
CA TYR A 41 5.57 -7.13 3.64
C TYR A 41 4.62 -6.39 2.70
N ILE A 42 5.05 -6.15 1.46
CA ILE A 42 4.22 -5.49 0.44
C ILE A 42 3.10 -6.41 -0.02
N SER A 43 3.40 -7.70 -0.20
CA SER A 43 2.39 -8.71 -0.56
C SER A 43 1.24 -8.75 0.46
N LYS A 44 1.56 -8.82 1.76
CA LYS A 44 0.55 -8.83 2.85
C LYS A 44 -0.24 -7.53 2.95
N ILE A 45 0.37 -6.40 2.59
CA ILE A 45 -0.35 -5.11 2.50
C ILE A 45 -1.35 -5.17 1.34
N GLU A 46 -0.90 -5.55 0.14
CA GLU A 46 -1.75 -5.59 -1.06
C GLU A 46 -2.86 -6.65 -0.97
N SER A 47 -2.66 -7.75 -0.23
CA SER A 47 -3.70 -8.75 0.07
C SER A 47 -4.63 -8.34 1.20
N GLY A 48 -4.26 -7.33 2.00
CA GLY A 48 -5.01 -6.85 3.14
C GLY A 48 -4.87 -7.68 4.42
N GLU A 49 -3.96 -8.65 4.43
CA GLU A 49 -3.55 -9.38 5.64
C GLU A 49 -2.84 -8.47 6.64
N ARG A 50 -2.17 -7.42 6.16
CA ARG A 50 -1.51 -6.41 7.00
C ARG A 50 -2.15 -5.05 6.82
N ARG A 51 -2.40 -4.38 7.95
CA ARG A 51 -2.84 -2.98 7.96
C ARG A 51 -1.70 -2.02 7.64
N VAL A 52 -2.03 -0.94 6.94
CA VAL A 52 -1.13 0.18 6.68
C VAL A 52 -1.50 1.32 7.62
N ASP A 53 -0.50 1.88 8.29
CA ASP A 53 -0.68 3.08 9.11
C ASP A 53 -0.31 4.36 8.34
N VAL A 54 -0.56 5.52 8.95
CA VAL A 54 -0.31 6.83 8.32
C VAL A 54 1.18 7.09 8.10
N ALA A 55 2.07 6.58 8.96
CA ALA A 55 3.51 6.76 8.79
C ALA A 55 4.03 5.95 7.59
N GLU A 56 3.49 4.76 7.37
CA GLU A 56 3.75 3.93 6.20
C GLU A 56 3.16 4.54 4.93
N LEU A 57 1.95 5.10 5.00
CA LEU A 57 1.35 5.81 3.88
C LEU A 57 2.23 6.97 3.40
N LYS A 58 2.80 7.76 4.33
CA LYS A 58 3.76 8.83 3.98
C LYS A 58 4.99 8.30 3.23
N ARG A 59 5.42 7.06 3.48
CA ARG A 59 6.54 6.45 2.73
C ARG A 59 6.09 6.05 1.32
N PHE A 60 4.89 5.49 1.18
CA PHE A 60 4.33 5.14 -0.13
C PHE A 60 4.11 6.38 -1.02
N VAL A 61 3.60 7.47 -0.46
CA VAL A 61 3.48 8.79 -1.12
C VAL A 61 4.82 9.20 -1.75
N LYS A 62 5.90 9.13 -0.97
CA LYS A 62 7.25 9.47 -1.44
C LYS A 62 7.79 8.50 -2.50
N ILE A 63 7.62 7.19 -2.29
CA ILE A 63 8.15 6.16 -3.20
C ILE A 63 7.43 6.20 -4.55
N TYR A 64 6.10 6.30 -4.54
CA TYR A 64 5.27 6.27 -5.75
C TYR A 64 5.07 7.63 -6.39
N LYS A 65 5.62 8.70 -5.80
CA LYS A 65 5.47 10.09 -6.27
C LYS A 65 3.98 10.46 -6.47
N LYS A 66 3.14 10.07 -5.52
CA LYS A 66 1.71 10.38 -5.49
C LYS A 66 1.41 11.29 -4.31
N ASP A 67 0.38 12.13 -4.43
CA ASP A 67 -0.12 12.90 -3.31
C ASP A 67 -0.91 12.02 -2.32
N ILE A 68 -1.01 12.45 -1.05
CA ILE A 68 -1.77 11.71 -0.04
C ILE A 68 -3.26 11.59 -0.39
N SER A 69 -3.83 12.59 -1.07
CA SER A 69 -5.23 12.58 -1.55
C SER A 69 -5.52 11.53 -2.62
N TYR A 70 -4.48 10.97 -3.26
CA TYR A 70 -4.65 9.88 -4.21
C TYR A 70 -5.14 8.60 -3.51
N PHE A 71 -4.68 8.34 -2.30
CA PHE A 71 -4.92 7.09 -1.55
C PHE A 71 -6.26 7.16 -0.80
#